data_AF-X1AU76-F1
#
_entry.id   AF-X1AU76-F1
#
_cell.length_a   1.000
_cell.length_b   1.000
_cell.length_c   1.000
_cell.angle_alpha   90.00
_cell.angle_beta   90.00
_cell.angle_gamma   90.00
#
_symmetry.space_group_name_H-M   'P 1'
#
loop_
_entity.id
_entity.type
_entity.pdbx_description
1 polymer ?
#
loop_
_entity_poly.entity_id
_entity_poly.type
_entity_poly.pdbx_seq_one_letter_code
_entity_poly.pdbx_strand_id
1 'polypeptide(L)'
;MVKKFDEKKSENIINYSFDILKTVSQGEATHWSIVYDIANMKIHYKTYGNRETRVISLEDFNFSCELPVLITDIENNIDSIEKDFIDYSTELNKELIENTFSHVEFLKNIPPEVRDGIARYPESLICNQ
;
A
#
# COMPACT_ATOMS: atom_id res chain seq x y z
N MET A 1 20.33 -16.75 -5.14
CA MET A 1 19.47 -17.74 -4.47
C MET A 1 19.39 -17.38 -2.99
N VAL A 2 18.18 -17.21 -2.45
CA VAL A 2 18.00 -16.90 -1.02
C VAL A 2 18.35 -18.15 -0.21
N LYS A 3 19.09 -17.99 0.88
CA LYS A 3 19.41 -19.11 1.79
C LYS A 3 18.15 -19.56 2.51
N LYS A 4 18.06 -20.82 2.95
CA LYS A 4 16.94 -21.27 3.80
C LYS A 4 16.87 -20.40 5.07
N PHE A 5 15.66 -19.99 5.47
CA PHE A 5 15.46 -19.31 6.74
C PHE A 5 16.01 -20.15 7.89
N ASP A 6 16.82 -19.52 8.71
CA ASP A 6 17.43 -20.11 9.91
C ASP A 6 17.16 -19.14 11.06
N GLU A 7 16.19 -19.46 11.91
CA GLU A 7 15.78 -18.63 13.05
C GLU A 7 16.94 -18.24 13.98
N LYS A 8 18.02 -19.04 14.01
CA LYS A 8 19.18 -18.80 14.88
C LYS A 8 20.24 -17.89 14.26
N LYS A 9 20.19 -17.67 12.94
CA LYS A 9 21.21 -16.91 12.18
C LYS A 9 20.65 -15.78 11.33
N SER A 10 19.37 -15.84 11.00
CA SER A 10 18.69 -14.83 10.22
C SER A 10 18.37 -13.64 11.11
N GLU A 11 18.59 -12.45 10.59
CA GLU A 11 17.82 -11.30 11.06
C GLU A 11 16.32 -11.63 10.93
N ASN A 12 15.50 -11.01 11.79
CA ASN A 12 14.04 -11.10 11.88
C ASN A 12 13.36 -11.62 10.58
N ILE A 13 12.40 -12.57 10.69
CA ILE A 13 11.64 -13.16 9.57
C ILE A 13 11.10 -12.12 8.56
N ILE A 14 10.79 -10.90 9.03
CA ILE A 14 10.40 -9.77 8.17
C ILE A 14 11.55 -9.34 7.23
N ASN A 15 12.77 -9.19 7.76
CA ASN A 15 13.95 -8.86 6.95
C ASN A 15 14.25 -9.97 5.93
N TYR A 16 14.19 -11.22 6.37
CA TYR A 16 14.35 -12.37 5.49
C TYR A 16 13.31 -12.38 4.34
N SER A 17 12.07 -12.01 4.64
CA SER A 17 11.01 -11.91 3.64
C SER A 17 11.29 -10.80 2.63
N PHE A 18 11.78 -9.63 3.08
CA PHE A 18 12.24 -8.58 2.18
C PHE A 18 13.44 -8.99 1.33
N ASP A 19 14.35 -9.81 1.86
CA ASP A 19 15.47 -10.35 1.08
C ASP A 19 14.98 -11.26 -0.06
N ILE A 20 13.95 -12.08 0.20
CA ILE A 20 13.30 -12.86 -0.87
C ILE A 20 12.73 -11.92 -1.94
N LEU A 21 11.94 -10.93 -1.55
CA LEU A 21 11.33 -9.98 -2.49
C LEU A 21 12.39 -9.22 -3.29
N LYS A 22 13.51 -8.86 -2.67
CA LYS A 22 14.65 -8.24 -3.34
C LYS A 22 15.23 -9.12 -4.44
N THR A 23 15.32 -10.45 -4.23
CA THR A 23 15.86 -11.35 -5.27
C THR A 23 14.99 -11.52 -6.50
N VAL A 24 13.68 -11.25 -6.39
CA VAL A 24 12.73 -11.32 -7.52
C VAL A 24 12.33 -9.94 -8.05
N SER A 25 12.90 -8.88 -7.48
CA SER A 25 12.65 -7.51 -7.92
C SER A 25 13.14 -7.28 -9.36
N GLN A 26 12.43 -6.41 -10.09
CA GLN A 26 12.72 -6.02 -11.47
C GLN A 26 13.50 -4.71 -11.51
N GLY A 27 14.46 -4.53 -10.59
CA GLY A 27 15.24 -3.30 -10.48
C GLY A 27 14.34 -2.08 -10.20
N GLU A 28 14.43 -1.06 -11.04
CA GLU A 28 13.66 0.19 -10.91
C GLU A 28 12.16 0.01 -11.19
N ALA A 29 11.76 -1.06 -11.87
CA ALA A 29 10.34 -1.33 -12.15
C ALA A 29 9.58 -1.87 -10.92
N THR A 30 10.27 -2.32 -9.87
CA THR A 30 9.62 -2.68 -8.60
C THR A 30 9.46 -1.44 -7.73
N HIS A 31 8.25 -0.88 -7.74
CA HIS A 31 7.92 0.35 -7.01
C HIS A 31 7.62 0.14 -5.51
N TRP A 32 7.21 -1.05 -5.11
CA TRP A 32 6.94 -1.39 -3.71
C TRP A 32 7.26 -2.84 -3.42
N SER A 33 7.50 -3.13 -2.14
CA SER A 33 7.63 -4.48 -1.59
C SER A 33 6.85 -4.52 -0.29
N ILE A 34 5.97 -5.52 -0.14
CA ILE A 34 5.04 -5.61 0.98
C ILE A 34 5.14 -7.02 1.58
N VAL A 35 5.29 -7.08 2.89
CA VAL A 35 5.31 -8.31 3.69
C VAL A 35 4.13 -8.25 4.66
N TYR A 36 3.21 -9.21 4.53
CA TYR A 36 2.07 -9.35 5.43
C TYR A 36 2.43 -10.27 6.59
N ASP A 37 2.55 -9.71 7.79
CA ASP A 37 2.66 -10.47 9.03
C ASP A 37 1.25 -10.76 9.54
N ILE A 38 0.67 -11.86 9.05
CA ILE A 38 -0.69 -12.28 9.36
C ILE A 38 -0.84 -12.62 10.85
N ALA A 39 0.19 -13.19 11.48
CA ALA A 39 0.12 -13.63 12.87
C ALA A 39 0.00 -12.45 13.84
N ASN A 40 0.66 -11.33 13.52
CA ASN A 40 0.63 -10.11 14.33
C ASN A 40 -0.23 -9.00 13.71
N MET A 41 -1.01 -9.31 12.66
CA MET A 41 -1.90 -8.37 11.96
C MET A 41 -1.19 -7.07 11.52
N LYS A 42 0.04 -7.20 11.00
CA LYS A 42 0.88 -6.07 10.57
C LYS A 42 1.22 -6.13 9.09
N ILE A 43 1.28 -4.97 8.47
CA ILE A 43 1.70 -4.79 7.08
C ILE A 43 3.03 -4.05 7.10
N HIS A 44 4.11 -4.73 6.70
CA HIS A 44 5.42 -4.13 6.55
C HIS A 44 5.63 -3.77 5.08
N TYR A 45 6.05 -2.56 4.77
CA TYR A 45 6.26 -2.15 3.39
C TYR A 45 7.44 -1.21 3.19
N LYS A 46 7.94 -1.22 1.96
CA LYS A 46 8.96 -0.33 1.42
C LYS A 46 8.50 0.15 0.07
N THR A 47 8.81 1.39 -0.27
CA THR A 47 8.56 1.96 -1.59
C THR A 47 9.88 2.21 -2.30
N TYR A 48 9.81 2.56 -3.59
CA TYR A 48 10.99 2.91 -4.35
C TYR A 48 11.61 4.21 -3.83
N GLY A 49 10.75 5.21 -3.53
CA GLY A 49 11.12 6.53 -3.02
C GLY A 49 11.58 6.52 -1.56
N ASN A 50 11.02 5.63 -0.73
CA ASN A 50 11.39 5.48 0.67
C ASN A 50 11.68 4.00 1.02
N ARG A 51 12.98 3.72 1.25
CA ARG A 51 13.51 2.37 1.48
C ARG A 51 13.46 1.94 2.95
N GLU A 52 13.03 2.80 3.85
CA GLU A 52 12.80 2.45 5.25
C GLU A 52 11.61 1.50 5.37
N THR A 53 11.71 0.54 6.30
CA THR A 53 10.59 -0.35 6.60
C THR A 53 9.55 0.41 7.41
N ARG A 54 8.38 0.68 6.81
CA ARG A 54 7.22 1.21 7.53
C ARG A 54 6.26 0.08 7.88
N VAL A 55 5.50 0.29 8.94
CA VAL A 55 4.60 -0.72 9.50
C VAL A 55 3.24 -0.10 9.74
N ILE A 56 2.20 -0.77 9.25
CA ILE A 56 0.80 -0.49 9.59
C ILE A 56 0.32 -1.64 10.48
N SER A 57 -0.15 -1.34 11.69
CA SER A 57 -0.80 -2.33 12.55
C SER A 57 -2.30 -2.26 12.31
N LEU A 58 -2.94 -3.38 11.96
CA LEU A 58 -4.40 -3.40 11.79
C LEU A 58 -5.13 -3.26 13.12
N GLU A 59 -4.46 -3.53 14.24
CA GLU A 59 -5.01 -3.31 15.58
C GLU A 59 -5.25 -1.82 15.90
N ASP A 60 -4.58 -0.91 15.19
CA ASP A 60 -4.74 0.54 15.38
C ASP A 60 -5.99 1.10 14.69
N PHE A 61 -6.70 0.27 13.91
CA PHE A 61 -7.90 0.67 13.18
C PHE A 61 -9.16 0.16 13.86
N ASN A 62 -10.21 0.98 13.79
CA ASN A 62 -11.57 0.54 14.07
C ASN A 62 -12.29 0.29 12.73
N PHE A 63 -12.65 -0.97 12.48
CA PHE A 63 -13.27 -1.42 11.23
C PHE A 63 -14.82 -1.39 11.28
N SER A 64 -15.42 -0.66 12.21
CA SER A 64 -16.87 -0.44 12.22
C SER A 64 -17.32 0.22 10.92
N CYS A 65 -18.42 -0.27 10.33
CA CYS A 65 -19.06 0.38 9.17
C CYS A 65 -19.58 1.81 9.47
N GLU A 66 -19.57 2.24 10.73
CA GLU A 66 -19.98 3.59 11.15
C GLU A 66 -18.86 4.64 11.00
N LEU A 67 -17.63 4.20 10.78
CA LEU A 67 -16.47 5.07 10.62
C LEU A 67 -16.17 5.36 9.15
N PRO A 68 -15.57 6.53 8.85
CA PRO A 68 -15.16 6.85 7.49
C PRO A 68 -14.09 5.89 6.99
N VAL A 69 -14.09 5.66 5.67
CA VAL A 69 -12.97 5.01 4.99
C VAL A 69 -11.77 5.96 5.05
N LEU A 70 -10.59 5.41 5.32
CA LEU A 70 -9.36 6.19 5.44
C LEU A 70 -8.43 5.96 4.24
N ILE A 71 -7.67 6.98 3.88
CA ILE A 71 -6.63 6.96 2.85
C ILE A 71 -5.36 7.62 3.36
N THR A 72 -4.21 7.20 2.85
CA THR A 72 -2.90 7.81 3.09
C THR A 72 -2.01 7.69 1.85
N ASP A 73 -0.99 8.53 1.76
CA ASP A 73 0.07 8.39 0.77
C ASP A 73 1.15 7.43 1.30
N ILE A 74 1.38 6.34 0.56
CA ILE A 74 2.35 5.30 0.93
C ILE A 74 3.81 5.80 0.93
N GLU A 75 4.10 6.96 0.32
CA GLU A 75 5.44 7.55 0.36
C GLU A 75 5.73 8.27 1.68
N ASN A 76 4.69 8.66 2.44
CA ASN A 76 4.85 9.31 3.73
C ASN A 76 5.40 8.34 4.80
N ASN A 77 5.95 8.92 5.87
CA ASN A 77 6.14 8.18 7.11
C ASN A 77 4.80 8.13 7.85
N ILE A 78 4.48 6.96 8.39
CA ILE A 78 3.26 6.73 9.16
C ILE A 78 3.69 6.56 10.62
N ASP A 79 3.44 7.58 11.42
CA ASP A 79 3.66 7.60 12.86
C ASP A 79 2.41 7.13 13.61
N SER A 80 1.22 7.62 13.22
CA SER A 80 -0.06 7.19 13.80
C SER A 80 -1.22 7.35 12.82
N ILE A 81 -2.30 6.62 13.06
CA ILE A 81 -3.48 6.65 12.18
C ILE A 81 -4.13 8.03 12.19
N GLU A 82 -4.26 8.65 13.35
CA GLU A 82 -4.96 9.94 13.52
C GLU A 82 -4.24 11.11 12.85
N LYS A 83 -2.93 10.98 12.63
CA LYS A 83 -2.09 12.02 12.06
C LYS A 83 -1.91 11.86 10.56
N ASP A 84 -1.66 10.62 10.12
CA ASP A 84 -1.14 10.35 8.78
C ASP A 84 -2.19 9.74 7.84
N PHE A 85 -3.37 9.37 8.36
CA PHE A 85 -4.53 8.99 7.56
C PHE A 85 -5.58 10.10 7.59
N ILE A 86 -6.25 10.26 6.46
CA ILE A 86 -7.35 11.20 6.29
C ILE A 86 -8.58 10.48 5.76
N ASP A 87 -9.74 11.10 5.92
CA ASP A 87 -10.99 10.61 5.34
C ASP A 87 -10.85 10.53 3.82
N TYR A 88 -11.20 9.38 3.27
CA TYR A 88 -11.27 9.15 1.84
C TYR A 88 -12.37 10.00 1.21
N SER A 89 -12.10 10.51 0.00
CA SER A 89 -13.12 11.02 -0.91
C SER A 89 -12.84 10.55 -2.33
N THR A 90 -13.90 10.43 -3.13
CA THR A 90 -13.77 10.14 -4.56
C THR A 90 -12.92 11.21 -5.27
N GLU A 91 -12.98 12.46 -4.84
CA GLU A 91 -12.18 13.56 -5.39
C GLU A 91 -10.67 13.33 -5.18
N LEU A 92 -10.25 12.93 -3.97
CA LEU A 92 -8.85 12.63 -3.67
C LEU A 92 -8.34 11.47 -4.53
N ASN A 93 -9.15 10.41 -4.67
CA ASN A 93 -8.77 9.27 -5.51
C ASN A 93 -8.71 9.64 -6.99
N LYS A 94 -9.66 10.46 -7.47
CA LYS A 94 -9.69 10.95 -8.84
C LYS A 94 -8.46 11.79 -9.16
N GLU A 95 -8.02 12.66 -8.24
CA GLU A 95 -6.79 13.44 -8.42
C GLU A 95 -5.57 12.53 -8.62
N LEU A 96 -5.43 11.50 -7.77
CA LEU A 96 -4.34 10.51 -7.90
C LEU A 96 -4.41 9.73 -9.22
N ILE A 97 -5.62 9.28 -9.61
CA ILE A 97 -5.82 8.55 -10.88
C ILE A 97 -5.49 9.43 -12.08
N GLU A 98 -5.96 10.67 -12.12
CA GLU A 98 -5.68 11.58 -13.24
C GLU A 98 -4.20 11.95 -13.32
N ASN A 99 -3.57 12.23 -12.17
CA ASN A 99 -2.13 12.46 -12.11
C ASN A 99 -1.35 11.25 -12.62
N THR A 100 -1.67 10.04 -12.17
CA THR A 100 -0.96 8.83 -12.58
C THR A 100 -1.18 8.53 -14.06
N PHE A 101 -2.43 8.56 -14.54
CA PHE A 101 -2.77 8.15 -15.89
C PHE A 101 -2.24 9.13 -16.93
N SER A 102 -2.16 10.43 -16.61
CA SER A 102 -1.57 11.43 -17.51
C SER A 102 -0.05 11.31 -17.67
N HIS A 103 0.66 10.76 -16.69
CA HIS A 103 2.13 10.67 -16.69
C HIS A 103 2.68 9.29 -17.08
N VAL A 104 1.82 8.27 -17.23
CA VAL A 104 2.22 6.91 -17.60
C VAL A 104 1.82 6.61 -19.04
N GLU A 105 2.82 6.34 -19.89
CA GLU A 105 2.67 6.24 -21.35
C GLU A 105 1.58 5.27 -21.80
N PHE A 106 1.46 4.11 -21.14
CA PHE A 106 0.46 3.10 -21.49
C PHE A 106 -0.93 3.36 -20.88
N LEU A 107 -1.06 4.32 -19.94
CA LEU A 107 -2.33 4.70 -19.31
C LEU A 107 -2.94 5.97 -19.90
N LYS A 108 -2.13 6.86 -20.51
CA LYS A 108 -2.56 8.19 -20.94
C LYS A 108 -3.69 8.22 -21.97
N ASN A 109 -3.89 7.13 -22.71
CA ASN A 109 -4.93 7.02 -23.73
C ASN A 109 -6.22 6.35 -23.19
N ILE A 110 -6.27 5.98 -21.91
CA ILE A 110 -7.50 5.45 -21.30
C ILE A 110 -8.55 6.57 -21.25
N PRO A 111 -9.78 6.35 -21.75
CA PRO A 111 -10.83 7.37 -21.81
C PRO A 111 -11.20 7.92 -20.43
N PRO A 112 -11.57 9.21 -20.33
CA PRO A 112 -11.96 9.84 -19.06
C PRO A 112 -13.07 9.10 -18.33
N GLU A 113 -14.06 8.56 -19.05
CA GLU A 113 -15.19 7.85 -18.45
C GLU A 113 -14.75 6.55 -17.75
N VAL A 114 -13.70 5.90 -18.28
CA VAL A 114 -13.11 4.71 -17.66
C VAL A 114 -12.32 5.10 -16.42
N ARG A 115 -11.57 6.21 -16.46
CA ARG A 115 -10.86 6.75 -15.29
C ARG A 115 -11.82 7.14 -14.17
N ASP A 116 -12.91 7.80 -14.52
CA ASP A 116 -14.00 8.16 -13.60
C ASP A 116 -14.67 6.92 -13.00
N GLY A 117 -14.76 5.83 -13.76
CA GLY A 117 -15.23 4.53 -13.25
C GLY A 117 -14.27 3.93 -12.23
N ILE A 118 -12.96 3.95 -12.52
CA ILE A 118 -11.91 3.45 -11.62
C ILE A 118 -11.86 4.29 -10.33
N ALA A 119 -11.90 5.62 -10.45
CA ALA A 119 -11.87 6.53 -9.32
C ALA A 119 -13.05 6.33 -8.37
N ARG A 120 -14.23 5.99 -8.91
CA ARG A 120 -15.46 5.71 -8.13
C ARG A 120 -15.59 4.27 -7.64
N TYR A 121 -14.66 3.37 -7.99
CA TYR A 121 -14.76 1.97 -7.59
C TYR A 121 -14.96 1.77 -6.07
N PRO A 122 -14.27 2.52 -5.17
CA PRO A 122 -14.49 2.38 -3.72
C PRO A 122 -15.94 2.64 -3.28
N GLU A 123 -16.69 3.50 -3.98
CA GLU A 123 -18.11 3.78 -3.66
C GLU A 123 -19.03 2.59 -3.92
N SER A 124 -18.56 1.59 -4.67
CA SER A 124 -19.30 0.35 -4.90
C SER A 124 -19.12 -0.68 -3.77
N LEU A 125 -18.19 -0.43 -2.84
CA LEU A 125 -17.86 -1.33 -1.74
C LEU A 125 -18.77 -1.02 -0.55
N ILE A 126 -19.82 -1.83 -0.39
CA ILE A 126 -20.79 -1.65 0.70
C ILE A 126 -20.31 -2.39 1.95
N CYS A 127 -20.19 -1.67 3.06
CA CYS A 127 -19.99 -2.25 4.39
C CYS A 127 -21.35 -2.60 4.99
N ASN A 128 -21.63 -3.90 5.13
CA ASN A 128 -22.84 -4.40 5.80
C ASN A 128 -22.45 -5.01 7.14
N GLN A 129 -23.16 -4.62 8.21
CA GLN A 129 -23.07 -5.27 9.52
C GLN A 129 -23.86 -6.60 9.54
#